data_AF-A0A958XNV9-F1
#
_entry.id   AF-A0A958XNV9-F1
#
_cell.length_a   1.000
_cell.length_b   1.000
_cell.length_c   1.000
_cell.angle_alpha   90.00
_cell.angle_beta   90.00
_cell.angle_gamma   90.00
#
_symmetry.space_group_name_H-M   'P 1'
#
loop_
_entity.id
_entity.type
_entity.pdbx_description
1 polymer ?
#
loop_
_entity_poly.entity_id
_entity_poly.type
_entity_poly.pdbx_seq_one_letter_code
_entity_poly.pdbx_strand_id
1 'polypeptide(L)'
;MAGEKEKQLAPSPFSQTYFHGTKADLKIGDFIEIGFNTNYQQNKKATYIFLTATLDAAIWGAELSIGEGRGRIYLVEPTGEIENDP
;
A
#
# COMPACT_ATOMS: atom_id res chain seq x y z
N MET A 1 -5.09 27.02 -21.23
CA MET A 1 -5.69 25.71 -21.57
C MET A 1 -4.55 24.74 -21.84
N ALA A 2 -4.23 23.88 -20.87
CA ALA A 2 -3.33 22.74 -21.05
C ALA A 2 -3.93 21.63 -20.21
N GLY A 3 -4.26 20.52 -20.86
CA GLY A 3 -5.15 19.48 -20.37
C GLY A 3 -4.70 18.90 -19.03
N GLU A 4 -5.67 18.72 -18.16
CA GLU A 4 -5.61 17.80 -17.03
C GLU A 4 -5.09 16.46 -17.57
N LYS A 5 -3.87 16.09 -17.18
CA LYS A 5 -3.41 14.72 -17.35
C LYS A 5 -4.33 13.88 -16.49
N GLU A 6 -5.31 13.21 -17.10
CA GLU A 6 -5.97 12.07 -16.47
C GLU A 6 -4.85 11.19 -15.90
N LYS A 7 -4.78 11.09 -14.56
CA LYS A 7 -3.94 10.11 -13.89
C LYS A 7 -4.31 8.78 -14.52
N GLN A 8 -3.39 8.17 -15.22
CA GLN A 8 -3.63 6.91 -15.90
C GLN A 8 -3.95 5.87 -14.81
N LEU A 9 -5.25 5.59 -14.61
CA LEU A 9 -5.77 4.64 -13.62
C LEU A 9 -5.54 3.18 -14.04
N ALA A 10 -4.86 2.97 -15.15
CA ALA A 10 -4.59 1.67 -15.71
C ALA A 10 -3.28 1.12 -15.13
N PRO A 11 -3.23 -0.18 -14.76
CA PRO A 11 -2.00 -0.83 -14.33
C PRO A 11 -0.92 -0.69 -15.41
N SER A 12 0.33 -0.52 -14.98
CA SER A 12 1.46 -0.41 -15.88
C SER A 12 1.77 -1.79 -16.47
N PRO A 13 1.67 -1.98 -17.79
CA PRO A 13 1.96 -3.28 -18.39
C PRO A 13 3.37 -3.74 -18.04
N PHE A 14 3.50 -4.99 -17.59
CA PHE A 14 4.78 -5.63 -17.22
C PHE A 14 5.49 -5.08 -15.98
N SER A 15 4.88 -4.14 -15.25
CA SER A 15 5.40 -3.75 -13.93
C SER A 15 5.17 -4.84 -12.90
N GLN A 16 6.17 -5.09 -12.06
CA GLN A 16 6.03 -6.01 -10.94
C GLN A 16 5.08 -5.41 -9.90
N THR A 17 4.02 -6.16 -9.58
CA THR A 17 3.05 -5.81 -8.54
C THR A 17 3.24 -6.65 -7.28
N TYR A 18 2.82 -6.10 -6.15
CA TYR A 18 2.83 -6.76 -4.85
C TYR A 18 1.47 -6.63 -4.16
N PHE A 19 1.25 -7.43 -3.13
CA PHE A 19 0.10 -7.29 -2.26
C PHE A 19 0.40 -6.34 -1.10
N HIS A 20 -0.56 -5.49 -0.77
CA HIS A 20 -0.58 -4.66 0.43
C HIS A 20 -1.86 -4.93 1.22
N GLY A 21 -1.71 -5.45 2.43
CA GLY A 21 -2.82 -5.67 3.36
C GLY A 21 -3.00 -4.48 4.30
N THR A 22 -4.22 -3.95 4.40
CA THR A 22 -4.54 -2.79 5.25
C THR A 22 -6.02 -2.72 5.64
N LYS A 23 -6.35 -2.00 6.70
CA LYS A 23 -7.76 -1.61 7.01
C LYS A 23 -8.19 -0.32 6.31
N ALA A 24 -7.25 0.43 5.73
CA ALA A 24 -7.57 1.64 4.98
C ALA A 24 -8.51 1.35 3.80
N ASP A 25 -9.50 2.21 3.59
CA ASP A 25 -10.46 2.11 2.48
C ASP A 25 -9.92 2.86 1.25
N LEU A 26 -8.87 2.30 0.65
CA LEU A 26 -8.21 2.84 -0.55
C LEU A 26 -9.04 2.58 -1.81
N LYS A 27 -8.99 3.52 -2.75
CA LYS A 27 -9.52 3.41 -4.10
C LYS A 27 -8.41 3.13 -5.11
N ILE A 28 -8.77 2.57 -6.26
CA ILE A 28 -7.83 2.37 -7.37
C ILE A 28 -7.28 3.74 -7.80
N GLY A 29 -5.96 3.85 -7.89
CA GLY A 29 -5.24 5.08 -8.22
C GLY A 29 -4.81 5.92 -7.02
N ASP A 30 -5.20 5.53 -5.79
CA ASP A 30 -4.68 6.15 -4.57
C ASP A 30 -3.22 5.79 -4.36
N PHE A 31 -2.45 6.74 -3.81
CA PHE A 31 -1.08 6.51 -3.38
C PHE A 31 -1.08 6.11 -1.90
N ILE A 32 -0.22 5.17 -1.56
CA ILE A 32 0.11 4.83 -0.18
C ILE A 32 1.38 5.59 0.15
N GLU A 33 1.32 6.48 1.12
CA GLU A 33 2.44 7.34 1.50
C GLU A 33 2.89 7.08 2.94
N ILE A 34 4.19 7.26 3.17
CA ILE A 34 4.77 7.27 4.51
C ILE A 34 4.32 8.51 5.30
N GLY A 35 4.35 8.44 6.62
CA GLY A 35 3.99 9.59 7.49
C GLY A 35 2.64 9.53 8.18
N PHE A 36 1.86 8.47 7.97
CA PHE A 36 0.73 8.10 8.83
C PHE A 36 1.21 7.26 10.04
N ASN A 37 0.42 7.23 11.13
CA ASN A 37 0.73 6.47 12.35
C ASN A 37 1.08 5.01 12.02
N THR A 38 2.23 4.51 12.49
CA THR A 38 2.62 3.12 12.24
C THR A 38 1.65 2.13 12.88
N ASN A 39 1.48 0.97 12.24
CA ASN A 39 0.76 -0.18 12.80
C ASN A 39 1.38 -0.74 14.09
N TYR A 40 2.64 -0.39 14.41
CA TYR A 40 3.40 -0.98 15.51
C TYR A 40 3.59 -0.07 16.73
N GLN A 41 3.46 1.26 16.57
CA GLN A 41 3.69 2.26 17.63
C GLN A 41 2.91 3.55 17.34
N GLN A 42 2.01 3.94 18.27
CA GLN A 42 1.48 5.30 18.31
C GLN A 42 2.67 6.26 18.54
N ASN A 43 2.83 7.27 17.67
CA ASN A 43 3.86 8.33 17.69
C ASN A 43 5.19 8.08 16.94
N LYS A 44 5.33 7.03 16.13
CA LYS A 44 6.37 7.00 15.08
C LYS A 44 5.73 7.16 13.70
N LYS A 45 6.28 8.07 12.89
CA LYS A 45 5.96 8.14 11.47
C LYS A 45 6.42 6.83 10.82
N ALA A 46 5.56 6.19 10.04
CA ALA A 46 5.98 5.02 9.27
C ALA A 46 7.08 5.43 8.30
N THR A 47 8.25 4.80 8.40
CA THR A 47 9.38 5.01 7.49
C THR A 47 9.26 4.14 6.25
N TYR A 48 8.45 3.08 6.32
CA TYR A 48 8.33 2.04 5.30
C TYR A 48 6.86 1.71 5.02
N ILE A 49 6.61 1.24 3.80
CA ILE A 49 5.34 0.64 3.38
C ILE A 49 5.61 -0.84 3.14
N PHE A 50 4.91 -1.69 3.88
CA PHE A 50 5.06 -3.14 3.74
C PHE A 50 4.24 -3.64 2.55
N LEU A 51 4.87 -4.46 1.73
CA LEU A 51 4.31 -5.13 0.57
C LEU A 51 4.88 -6.54 0.48
N THR A 52 4.17 -7.46 -0.15
CA THR A 52 4.57 -8.87 -0.21
C THR A 52 4.19 -9.53 -1.52
N ALA A 53 4.97 -10.54 -1.93
CA ALA A 53 4.64 -11.40 -3.06
C ALA A 53 3.68 -12.55 -2.69
N THR A 54 3.34 -12.72 -1.40
CA THR A 54 2.49 -13.83 -0.93
C THR A 54 1.16 -13.32 -0.38
N LEU A 55 0.07 -13.99 -0.75
CA LEU A 55 -1.26 -13.63 -0.26
C LEU A 55 -1.38 -13.84 1.27
N ASP A 56 -0.74 -14.87 1.81
CA ASP A 56 -0.76 -15.18 3.25
C ASP A 56 -0.21 -14.03 4.10
N ALA A 57 0.96 -13.49 3.74
CA ALA A 57 1.53 -12.34 4.44
C ALA A 57 0.66 -11.07 4.28
N ALA A 58 -0.03 -10.92 3.15
CA ALA A 58 -0.94 -9.80 2.94
C ALA A 58 -2.21 -9.91 3.80
N ILE A 59 -2.69 -11.13 4.07
CA ILE A 59 -3.79 -11.38 5.02
C ILE A 59 -3.36 -10.89 6.40
N TRP A 60 -2.18 -11.31 6.88
CA TRP A 60 -1.64 -10.84 8.15
C TRP A 60 -1.53 -9.30 8.21
N GLY A 61 -1.03 -8.67 7.14
CA GLY A 61 -0.97 -7.20 7.06
C GLY A 61 -2.34 -6.54 7.22
N ALA A 62 -3.39 -7.08 6.59
CA ALA A 62 -4.75 -6.55 6.67
C ALA A 62 -5.37 -6.76 8.07
N GLU A 63 -5.13 -7.91 8.69
CA GLU A 63 -5.66 -8.24 10.02
C GLU A 63 -5.00 -7.41 11.13
N LEU A 64 -3.68 -7.24 11.06
CA LEU A 64 -2.88 -6.53 12.07
C LEU A 64 -2.84 -5.01 11.87
N SER A 65 -3.27 -4.49 10.71
CA SER A 65 -3.33 -3.05 10.46
C SER A 65 -4.20 -2.33 11.49
N ILE A 66 -3.71 -1.19 12.01
CA ILE A 66 -4.49 -0.32 12.90
C ILE A 66 -5.60 0.35 12.10
N GLY A 67 -6.75 0.53 12.75
CA GLY A 67 -7.91 1.20 12.19
C GLY A 67 -9.20 0.44 12.45
N GLU A 68 -10.32 1.15 12.35
CA GLU A 68 -11.64 0.54 12.40
C GLU A 68 -12.05 0.08 10.99
N GLY A 69 -12.71 -1.07 10.91
CA GLY A 69 -13.24 -1.60 9.65
C GLY A 69 -12.58 -2.90 9.16
N ARG A 70 -13.02 -3.34 7.98
CA ARG A 70 -12.62 -4.62 7.39
C ARG A 70 -11.19 -4.56 6.81
N GLY A 71 -10.42 -5.62 7.01
CA GLY A 71 -9.15 -5.81 6.30
C GLY A 71 -9.35 -5.98 4.79
N ARG A 72 -8.54 -5.29 3.99
CA ARG A 72 -8.53 -5.32 2.52
C ARG A 72 -7.13 -5.64 2.03
N ILE A 73 -7.06 -6.25 0.85
CA ILE A 73 -5.80 -6.54 0.17
C ILE A 73 -5.85 -5.88 -1.19
N TYR A 74 -4.82 -5.07 -1.48
CA TYR A 74 -4.66 -4.34 -2.73
C TYR A 74 -3.47 -4.87 -3.51
N LEU A 75 -3.58 -4.87 -4.84
CA LEU A 75 -2.41 -4.96 -5.72
C LEU A 75 -1.81 -3.56 -5.87
N VAL A 76 -0.51 -3.44 -5.63
CA VAL A 76 0.21 -2.18 -5.63
C VAL A 76 1.47 -2.26 -6.49
N GLU A 77 1.80 -1.16 -7.13
CA GLU A 77 3.07 -0.95 -7.83
C GLU A 77 3.95 -0.05 -6.95
N PRO A 78 5.19 -0.46 -6.60
CA PRO A 78 6.09 0.38 -5.84
C PRO A 78 6.58 1.54 -6.71
N THR A 79 6.60 2.74 -6.13
CA THR A 79 7.07 3.95 -6.82
C THR A 79 8.54 4.27 -6.52
N GLY A 80 9.20 3.46 -5.70
CA GLY A 80 10.57 3.65 -5.24
C GLY A 80 11.28 2.31 -5.02
N GLU A 81 12.46 2.37 -4.42
CA GLU A 81 13.26 1.18 -4.11
C GLU A 81 12.57 0.27 -3.11
N ILE A 82 12.77 -1.05 -3.26
CA ILE A 82 12.29 -2.08 -2.35
C ILE A 82 13.50 -2.77 -1.70
N GLU A 83 13.38 -3.06 -0.41
CA GLU A 83 14.34 -3.86 0.34
C GLU A 83 13.64 -5.02 1.03
N ASN A 84 14.39 -6.07 1.36
CA ASN A 84 13.83 -7.19 2.13
C ASN A 84 13.56 -6.72 3.56
N ASP A 85 12.40 -7.11 4.09
CA ASP A 85 12.10 -6.94 5.51
C ASP A 85 13.11 -7.77 6.34
N PRO A 86 13.79 -7.17 7.34
CA PRO A 86 14.84 -7.84 8.14
C PRO A 86 14.40 -9.07 8.94
#